data_AF-A0A0U1Z7F3-F1
#
_entry.id   AF-A0A0U1Z7F3-F1
#
_cell.length_a   1.000
_cell.length_b   1.000
_cell.length_c   1.000
_cell.angle_alpha   90.00
_cell.angle_beta   90.00
_cell.angle_gamma   90.00
#
_symmetry.space_group_name_H-M   'P 1'
#
loop_
_entity.id
_entity.type
_entity.pdbx_description
1 polymer ?
#
loop_
_entity_poly.entity_id
_entity_poly.type
_entity_poly.pdbx_seq_one_letter_code
_entity_poly.pdbx_strand_id
1 'polypeptide(L)'
;EASCFKRQLAFLEWHEAPTIVVALLAALGFLSTLAILVIFWRHFQTPMVRSAGGPMCFLMLTLLLVAYVVVPVYVGPPKVSTCLCRQVLFPLCFTICISCITVRSFQIVCVFKMASRFPRAYSYWVRYQGPYVSMAFIMVLKMVTMVIGILVTGLNPTTRIDPDDPKIMIVSCNPNFRNSLLFNTSLDLLLSVLGFSFAYMGKELPTNYNEAKFITLSMTFYFTSSVSLCTFMSAYNGVLVTIMDLLVTVLNLLAISLGYFGPKCYMILFYP
;
A
#
# COMPACT_ATOMS: atom_id res chain seq x y z
N GLU A 1 -52.19 1.22 -8.88
CA GLU A 1 -51.03 2.12 -8.76
C GLU A 1 -49.83 1.34 -8.24
N ALA A 2 -48.81 1.11 -9.08
CA ALA A 2 -47.59 0.44 -8.65
C ALA A 2 -46.69 1.47 -7.96
N SER A 3 -46.73 1.51 -6.63
CA SER A 3 -45.82 2.33 -5.84
C SER A 3 -44.40 1.75 -5.92
N CYS A 4 -43.51 2.47 -6.59
CA CYS A 4 -42.11 2.10 -6.75
C CYS A 4 -41.32 2.47 -5.48
N PHE A 5 -40.87 1.47 -4.72
CA PHE A 5 -40.01 1.69 -3.55
C PHE A 5 -38.54 1.74 -3.97
N LYS A 6 -37.84 2.80 -3.57
CA LYS A 6 -36.39 2.97 -3.77
C LYS A 6 -35.65 1.84 -3.03
N ARG A 7 -34.96 0.97 -3.77
CA ARG A 7 -34.16 -0.14 -3.23
C ARG A 7 -32.99 0.37 -2.39
N GLN A 8 -32.69 -0.31 -1.28
CA GLN A 8 -31.58 0.00 -0.39
C GLN A 8 -30.26 -0.39 -1.06
N LEU A 9 -29.38 0.60 -1.19
CA LEU A 9 -28.04 0.42 -1.72
C LEU A 9 -27.11 0.11 -0.55
N ALA A 10 -26.37 -0.99 -0.63
CA ALA A 10 -25.39 -1.34 0.38
C ALA A 10 -24.09 -0.55 0.15
N PHE A 11 -23.96 0.57 0.86
CA PHE A 11 -22.74 1.37 0.91
C PHE A 11 -22.23 1.41 2.35
N LEU A 12 -20.92 1.67 2.55
CA LEU A 12 -20.45 2.05 3.87
C LEU A 12 -21.14 3.36 4.24
N GLU A 13 -22.13 3.27 5.12
CA GLU A 13 -22.72 4.43 5.74
C GLU A 13 -21.76 4.98 6.80
N TRP A 14 -21.68 6.30 6.88
CA TRP A 14 -20.89 7.00 7.89
C TRP A 14 -21.31 6.69 9.33
N HIS A 15 -22.50 6.12 9.51
CA HIS A 15 -23.07 5.82 10.82
C HIS A 15 -22.65 4.45 11.37
N GLU A 16 -22.00 3.60 10.56
CA GLU A 16 -21.53 2.31 11.04
C GLU A 16 -20.21 2.44 11.83
N ALA A 17 -20.16 1.81 13.01
CA ALA A 17 -18.98 1.74 13.86
C ALA A 17 -17.66 1.38 13.12
N PRO A 18 -17.60 0.36 12.25
CA PRO A 18 -16.36 0.04 11.52
C PRO A 18 -15.89 1.18 10.61
N THR A 19 -16.81 1.89 9.94
CA THR A 19 -16.47 3.03 9.07
C THR A 19 -15.87 4.17 9.88
N ILE A 20 -16.44 4.47 11.05
CA ILE A 20 -15.95 5.51 11.97
C ILE A 20 -14.54 5.17 12.45
N VAL A 21 -14.31 3.92 12.88
CA VAL A 21 -12.98 3.46 13.35
C VAL A 21 -11.94 3.58 12.24
N VAL A 22 -12.25 3.12 11.03
CA VAL A 22 -11.34 3.22 9.87
C VAL A 22 -11.04 4.68 9.53
N ALA A 23 -12.04 5.57 9.55
CA ALA A 23 -11.86 6.99 9.29
C ALA A 23 -10.97 7.66 10.35
N LEU A 24 -11.16 7.34 11.64
CA LEU A 24 -10.32 7.84 12.73
C LEU A 24 -8.88 7.36 12.59
N LEU A 25 -8.67 6.07 12.32
CA LEU A 25 -7.34 5.50 12.09
C LEU A 25 -6.65 6.13 10.88
N ALA A 26 -7.38 6.35 9.79
CA ALA A 26 -6.85 7.02 8.60
C ALA A 26 -6.48 8.49 8.89
N ALA A 27 -7.31 9.21 9.64
CA ALA A 27 -7.03 10.60 10.03
C ALA A 27 -5.80 10.70 10.95
N LEU A 28 -5.70 9.82 11.95
CA LEU A 28 -4.52 9.75 12.83
C LEU A 28 -3.26 9.40 12.03
N GLY A 29 -3.35 8.42 11.13
CA GLY A 29 -2.24 8.04 10.24
C GLY A 29 -1.82 9.15 9.28
N PHE A 30 -2.78 9.93 8.76
CA PHE A 30 -2.51 11.10 7.93
C PHE A 30 -1.74 12.17 8.73
N LEU A 31 -2.24 12.52 9.92
CA LEU A 31 -1.59 13.52 10.79
C LEU A 31 -0.18 13.08 11.20
N SER A 32 0.01 11.81 11.57
CA SER A 32 1.34 11.29 11.91
C SER A 32 2.29 11.32 10.71
N THR A 33 1.82 10.91 9.53
CA THR A 33 2.63 10.93 8.30
C THR A 33 3.00 12.36 7.90
N LEU A 34 2.08 13.31 8.08
CA LEU A 34 2.32 14.73 7.82
C LEU A 34 3.37 15.29 8.77
N ALA A 35 3.27 14.97 10.07
CA ALA A 35 4.26 15.37 11.06
C ALA A 35 5.65 14.81 10.71
N ILE A 36 5.73 13.52 10.35
CA ILE A 36 6.97 12.86 9.90
C ILE A 36 7.55 13.60 8.69
N LEU A 37 6.72 13.92 7.68
CA LEU A 37 7.15 14.64 6.49
C LEU A 37 7.73 16.03 6.82
N VAL A 38 7.08 16.79 7.70
CA VAL A 38 7.54 18.11 8.14
C VAL A 38 8.86 18.01 8.90
N ILE A 39 9.02 17.02 9.77
CA ILE A 39 10.28 16.78 10.50
C ILE A 39 11.41 16.44 9.52
N PHE A 40 11.17 15.53 8.58
CA PHE A 40 12.15 15.15 7.56
C PHE A 40 12.52 16.34 6.67
N TRP A 41 11.57 17.21 6.34
CA TRP A 41 11.82 18.43 5.57
C TRP A 41 12.68 19.43 6.34
N ARG A 42 12.37 19.67 7.62
CA ARG A 42 13.15 20.55 8.52
C ARG A 42 14.58 20.03 8.71
N HIS A 43 14.74 18.72 8.86
CA HIS A 43 16.03 18.05 9.07
C HIS A 43 16.64 17.49 7.77
N PHE A 44 16.31 18.06 6.61
CA PHE A 44 16.76 17.56 5.31
C PHE A 44 18.29 17.49 5.16
N GLN A 45 19.01 18.41 5.83
CA GLN A 45 20.47 18.47 5.80
C GLN A 45 21.15 17.43 6.72
N THR A 46 20.38 16.70 7.54
CA THR A 46 20.98 15.68 8.42
C THR A 46 21.48 14.48 7.61
N PRO A 47 22.66 13.93 7.97
CA PRO A 47 23.21 12.75 7.28
C PRO A 47 22.27 11.55 7.38
N MET A 48 21.40 11.50 8.39
CA MET A 48 20.37 10.47 8.56
C MET A 48 19.31 10.48 7.45
N VAL A 49 18.80 11.64 7.03
CA VAL A 49 17.80 11.72 5.95
C VAL A 49 18.44 11.39 4.60
N ARG A 50 19.68 11.85 4.40
CA ARG A 50 20.45 11.60 3.17
C ARG A 50 20.88 10.14 3.05
N SER A 51 21.25 9.50 4.16
CA SER A 51 21.57 8.07 4.19
C SER A 51 20.32 7.20 4.03
N ALA A 52 19.19 7.58 4.65
CA ALA A 52 17.91 6.86 4.63
C ALA A 52 17.21 6.78 3.27
N GLY A 53 17.66 7.53 2.26
CA GLY A 53 17.14 7.46 0.88
C GLY A 53 16.82 8.81 0.25
N GLY A 54 17.00 9.93 0.96
CA GLY A 54 16.82 11.29 0.46
C GLY A 54 15.49 11.48 -0.28
N PRO A 55 15.49 11.76 -1.60
CA PRO A 55 14.27 12.02 -2.38
C PRO A 55 13.26 10.85 -2.39
N MET A 56 13.72 9.60 -2.30
CA MET A 56 12.82 8.43 -2.27
C MET A 56 11.97 8.38 -1.00
N CYS A 57 12.50 8.90 0.12
CA CYS A 57 11.77 8.99 1.38
C CYS A 57 10.61 9.98 1.28
N PHE A 58 10.85 11.16 0.70
CA PHE A 58 9.81 12.15 0.44
C PHE A 58 8.74 11.61 -0.51
N LEU A 59 9.16 10.86 -1.54
CA LEU A 59 8.24 10.20 -2.46
C LEU A 59 7.34 9.19 -1.74
N MET A 60 7.90 8.32 -0.88
CA MET A 60 7.12 7.38 -0.05
C MET A 60 6.12 8.10 0.86
N LEU A 61 6.57 9.10 1.62
CA LEU A 61 5.71 9.84 2.55
C LEU A 61 4.57 10.58 1.83
N THR A 62 4.87 11.16 0.65
CA THR A 62 3.85 11.83 -0.16
C THR A 62 2.80 10.84 -0.68
N LEU A 63 3.23 9.66 -1.14
CA LEU A 63 2.30 8.62 -1.61
C LEU A 63 1.48 8.02 -0.47
N LEU A 64 2.05 7.88 0.73
CA LEU A 64 1.31 7.50 1.94
C LEU A 64 0.23 8.54 2.28
N LEU A 65 0.54 9.84 2.22
CA LEU A 65 -0.44 10.90 2.44
C LEU A 65 -1.57 10.84 1.41
N VAL A 66 -1.25 10.67 0.13
CA VAL A 66 -2.26 10.50 -0.93
C VAL A 66 -3.11 9.26 -0.65
N ALA A 67 -2.50 8.14 -0.27
CA ALA A 67 -3.23 6.92 0.08
C ALA A 67 -4.20 7.14 1.25
N TYR A 68 -3.79 7.84 2.31
CA TYR A 68 -4.69 8.20 3.43
C TYR A 68 -5.83 9.12 3.01
N VAL A 69 -5.60 10.08 2.12
CA VAL A 69 -6.66 10.98 1.59
C VAL A 69 -7.66 10.23 0.71
N VAL A 70 -7.22 9.15 0.05
CA VAL A 70 -8.08 8.32 -0.79
C VAL A 70 -8.96 7.37 0.04
N VAL A 71 -8.59 7.01 1.27
CA VAL A 71 -9.39 6.12 2.13
C VAL A 71 -10.82 6.65 2.38
N PRO A 72 -11.05 7.92 2.78
CA PRO A 72 -12.40 8.47 2.90
C PRO A 72 -13.22 8.44 1.61
N VAL A 73 -12.58 8.44 0.44
CA VAL A 73 -13.25 8.41 -0.87
C VAL A 73 -13.94 7.06 -1.11
N TYR A 74 -13.56 6.01 -0.38
CA TYR A 74 -14.26 4.72 -0.39
C TYR A 74 -15.61 4.77 0.35
N VAL A 75 -15.86 5.80 1.17
CA VAL A 75 -17.09 5.96 1.95
C VAL A 75 -18.07 6.84 1.17
N GLY A 76 -19.24 6.30 0.85
CA GLY A 76 -20.30 7.00 0.11
C GLY A 76 -20.65 6.36 -1.25
N PRO A 77 -21.55 6.99 -2.03
CA PRO A 77 -22.06 6.40 -3.27
C PRO A 77 -20.97 6.33 -4.36
N PRO A 78 -20.78 5.17 -5.03
CA PRO A 78 -19.76 4.98 -6.04
C PRO A 78 -20.10 5.80 -7.28
N LYS A 79 -19.31 6.85 -7.50
CA LYS A 79 -19.26 7.58 -8.77
C LYS A 79 -18.16 6.99 -9.65
N VAL A 80 -18.20 7.25 -10.96
CA VAL A 80 -17.14 6.82 -11.90
C VAL A 80 -15.76 7.31 -11.45
N SER A 81 -15.67 8.54 -10.91
CA SER A 81 -14.44 9.10 -10.33
C SER A 81 -13.95 8.32 -9.10
N THR A 82 -14.85 7.95 -8.19
CA THR A 82 -14.55 7.13 -7.00
C THR A 82 -14.02 5.75 -7.39
N CYS A 83 -14.59 5.15 -8.43
CA CYS A 83 -14.15 3.84 -8.91
C CYS A 83 -12.77 3.88 -9.55
N LEU A 84 -12.48 4.91 -10.35
CA LEU A 84 -11.14 5.12 -10.89
C LEU A 84 -10.12 5.30 -9.76
N CYS A 85 -10.50 6.07 -8.73
CA CYS A 85 -9.64 6.29 -7.56
C CYS A 85 -9.35 5.00 -6.79
N ARG A 86 -10.37 4.16 -6.58
CA ARG A 86 -10.28 2.86 -5.88
C ARG A 86 -9.51 1.79 -6.66
N GLN A 87 -9.70 1.71 -7.98
CA GLN A 87 -9.10 0.67 -8.80
C GLN A 87 -7.69 1.02 -9.30
N VAL A 88 -7.40 2.31 -9.48
CA VAL A 88 -6.16 2.77 -10.11
C VAL A 88 -5.31 3.55 -9.13
N LEU A 89 -5.81 4.66 -8.59
CA LEU A 89 -4.97 5.55 -7.80
C LEU A 89 -4.48 4.87 -6.51
N PHE A 90 -5.37 4.25 -5.76
CA PHE A 90 -5.03 3.62 -4.49
C PHE A 90 -3.99 2.50 -4.63
N PRO A 91 -4.19 1.48 -5.49
CA PRO A 91 -3.22 0.40 -5.59
C PRO A 91 -1.93 0.84 -6.27
N LEU A 92 -1.94 1.86 -7.14
CA LEU A 92 -0.70 2.44 -7.66
C LEU A 92 0.13 3.09 -6.56
N CYS A 93 -0.47 3.99 -5.76
CA CYS A 93 0.24 4.64 -4.67
C CYS A 93 0.81 3.63 -3.68
N PHE A 94 0.02 2.61 -3.34
CA PHE A 94 0.42 1.56 -2.43
C PHE A 94 1.57 0.70 -2.99
N THR A 95 1.48 0.25 -4.24
CA THR A 95 2.57 -0.50 -4.90
C THR A 95 3.85 0.30 -4.99
N ILE A 96 3.77 1.60 -5.31
CA ILE A 96 4.97 2.44 -5.36
C ILE A 96 5.58 2.57 -3.97
N CYS A 97 4.79 2.65 -2.90
CA CYS A 97 5.32 2.63 -1.53
C CYS A 97 6.06 1.33 -1.20
N ILE A 98 5.45 0.17 -1.48
CA ILE A 98 6.10 -1.12 -1.23
C ILE A 98 7.34 -1.29 -2.09
N SER A 99 7.30 -0.88 -3.37
CA SER A 99 8.47 -0.96 -4.25
C SER A 99 9.61 -0.10 -3.72
N CYS A 100 9.31 1.10 -3.22
CA CYS A 100 10.25 1.96 -2.50
C CYS A 100 10.98 1.24 -1.38
N ILE A 101 10.26 0.55 -0.51
CA ILE A 101 10.84 -0.18 0.62
C ILE A 101 11.61 -1.42 0.14
N THR A 102 11.11 -2.14 -0.87
CA THR A 102 11.76 -3.34 -1.39
C THR A 102 13.08 -3.02 -2.10
N VAL A 103 13.12 -2.00 -2.97
CA VAL A 103 14.37 -1.57 -3.62
C VAL A 103 15.34 -1.01 -2.60
N ARG A 104 14.85 -0.32 -1.57
CA ARG A 104 15.70 0.15 -0.47
C ARG A 104 16.36 -1.03 0.26
N SER A 105 15.59 -2.08 0.55
CA SER A 105 16.10 -3.32 1.15
C SER A 105 17.13 -4.00 0.25
N PHE A 106 16.84 -4.08 -1.05
CA PHE A 106 17.75 -4.62 -2.05
C PHE A 106 19.06 -3.83 -2.12
N GLN A 107 18.99 -2.49 -2.10
CA GLN A 107 20.17 -1.62 -2.09
C GLN A 107 21.08 -1.92 -0.89
N ILE A 108 20.51 -2.08 0.31
CA ILE A 108 21.26 -2.43 1.52
C ILE A 108 21.98 -3.77 1.30
N VAL A 109 21.28 -4.81 0.85
CA VAL A 109 21.90 -6.12 0.60
C VAL A 109 22.98 -6.05 -0.48
N CYS A 110 22.75 -5.30 -1.56
CA CYS A 110 23.71 -5.13 -2.65
C CYS A 110 25.01 -4.47 -2.19
N VAL A 111 24.92 -3.38 -1.43
CA VAL A 111 26.10 -2.64 -0.94
C VAL A 111 27.00 -3.53 -0.09
N PHE A 112 26.42 -4.40 0.73
CA PHE A 112 27.21 -5.14 1.71
C PHE A 112 27.58 -6.57 1.31
N LYS A 113 26.71 -7.27 0.56
CA LYS A 113 26.92 -8.68 0.21
C LYS A 113 27.26 -8.87 -1.27
N MET A 114 26.78 -7.98 -2.14
CA MET A 114 26.97 -8.10 -3.58
C MET A 114 28.17 -7.29 -4.09
N ALA A 115 28.54 -6.19 -3.43
CA ALA A 115 29.75 -5.44 -3.74
C ALA A 115 31.03 -6.29 -3.61
N SER A 116 31.09 -7.22 -2.64
CA SER A 116 32.22 -8.14 -2.46
C SER A 116 32.20 -9.32 -3.44
N ARG A 117 31.01 -9.81 -3.80
CA ARG A 117 30.84 -11.02 -4.64
C ARG A 117 30.85 -10.72 -6.15
N PHE A 118 30.30 -9.58 -6.56
CA PHE A 118 30.14 -9.17 -7.96
C PHE A 118 30.41 -7.66 -8.16
N PRO A 119 31.69 -7.23 -8.10
CA PRO A 119 32.04 -5.80 -8.16
C PRO A 119 31.68 -5.14 -9.50
N ARG A 120 31.70 -5.89 -10.61
CA ARG A 120 31.33 -5.38 -11.96
C ARG A 120 29.83 -5.13 -12.12
N ALA A 121 28.99 -5.99 -11.55
CA ALA A 121 27.53 -5.81 -11.61
C ALA A 121 27.08 -4.66 -10.70
N TYR A 122 27.69 -4.55 -9.52
CA TYR A 122 27.44 -3.45 -8.59
C TYR A 122 27.87 -2.09 -9.17
N SER A 123 29.05 -1.99 -9.79
CA SER A 123 29.52 -0.74 -10.39
C SER A 123 28.63 -0.27 -11.54
N TYR A 124 28.11 -1.19 -12.35
CA TYR A 124 27.13 -0.87 -13.39
C TYR A 124 25.79 -0.42 -12.78
N TRP A 125 25.29 -1.12 -11.76
CA TRP A 125 24.03 -0.77 -11.09
C TRP A 125 24.08 0.60 -10.42
N VAL A 126 25.17 0.93 -9.72
CA VAL A 126 25.36 2.28 -9.14
C VAL A 126 25.50 3.34 -10.22
N ARG A 127 26.21 3.04 -11.32
CA ARG A 127 26.44 3.98 -12.42
C ARG A 127 25.17 4.34 -13.20
N TYR A 128 24.22 3.42 -13.30
CA TYR A 128 22.95 3.63 -14.02
C TYR A 128 21.78 4.03 -13.11
N GLN A 129 22.04 4.56 -11.90
CA GLN A 129 20.97 4.88 -10.95
C GLN A 129 20.03 3.69 -10.69
N GLY A 130 20.60 2.52 -10.43
CA GLY A 130 19.91 1.25 -10.28
C GLY A 130 18.63 1.25 -9.41
N PRO A 131 18.55 2.01 -8.29
CA PRO A 131 17.30 2.14 -7.55
C PRO A 131 16.14 2.72 -8.38
N TYR A 132 16.38 3.78 -9.15
CA TYR A 132 15.36 4.43 -9.97
C TYR A 132 14.93 3.55 -11.15
N VAL A 133 15.88 2.85 -11.78
CA VAL A 133 15.58 1.90 -12.85
C VAL A 133 14.73 0.74 -12.34
N SER A 134 15.05 0.21 -11.15
CA SER A 134 14.25 -0.86 -10.53
C SER A 134 12.83 -0.38 -10.19
N MET A 135 12.67 0.85 -9.70
CA MET A 135 11.33 1.44 -9.49
C MET A 135 10.55 1.57 -10.78
N ALA A 136 11.17 2.13 -11.81
CA ALA A 136 10.52 2.35 -13.09
C ALA A 136 10.05 1.02 -13.68
N PHE A 137 10.87 -0.03 -13.59
CA PHE A 137 10.49 -1.36 -14.04
C PHE A 137 9.27 -1.92 -13.27
N ILE A 138 9.27 -1.83 -11.93
CA ILE A 138 8.13 -2.28 -11.12
C ILE A 138 6.87 -1.46 -11.41
N MET A 139 7.01 -0.16 -11.62
CA MET A 139 5.88 0.73 -11.96
C MET A 139 5.29 0.35 -13.33
N VAL A 140 6.12 0.12 -14.34
CA VAL A 140 5.66 -0.34 -15.66
C VAL A 140 4.92 -1.67 -15.54
N LEU A 141 5.46 -2.63 -14.78
CA LEU A 141 4.79 -3.91 -14.54
C LEU A 141 3.41 -3.70 -13.87
N LYS A 142 3.33 -2.85 -12.84
CA LYS A 142 2.06 -2.58 -12.16
C LYS A 142 1.04 -1.91 -13.09
N MET A 143 1.48 -0.96 -13.91
CA MET A 143 0.62 -0.31 -14.91
C MET A 143 0.09 -1.32 -15.92
N VAL A 144 0.93 -2.25 -16.40
CA VAL A 144 0.51 -3.33 -17.30
C VAL A 144 -0.52 -4.24 -16.62
N THR A 145 -0.27 -4.67 -15.38
CA THR A 145 -1.24 -5.45 -14.59
C THR A 145 -2.57 -4.71 -14.44
N MET A 146 -2.56 -3.41 -14.19
CA MET A 146 -3.79 -2.63 -14.09
C MET A 146 -4.54 -2.52 -15.42
N VAL A 147 -3.83 -2.23 -16.52
CA VAL A 147 -4.44 -2.14 -17.85
C VAL A 147 -5.06 -3.47 -18.26
N ILE A 148 -4.37 -4.59 -18.01
CA ILE A 148 -4.91 -5.93 -18.26
C ILE A 148 -6.14 -6.18 -17.37
N GLY A 149 -6.08 -5.84 -16.09
CA GLY A 149 -7.21 -5.99 -15.16
C GLY A 149 -8.44 -5.21 -15.62
N ILE A 150 -8.22 -3.95 -16.04
CA ILE A 150 -9.26 -3.08 -16.61
C ILE A 150 -9.83 -3.67 -17.90
N LEU A 151 -8.99 -4.18 -18.80
CA LEU A 151 -9.43 -4.75 -20.08
C LEU A 151 -10.29 -6.00 -19.88
N VAL A 152 -9.96 -6.82 -18.88
CA VAL A 152 -10.69 -8.06 -18.56
C VAL A 152 -12.00 -7.80 -17.82
N THR A 153 -12.06 -6.79 -16.95
CA THR A 153 -13.25 -6.54 -16.10
C THR A 153 -14.11 -5.35 -16.51
N GLY A 154 -13.62 -4.47 -17.38
CA GLY A 154 -14.28 -3.23 -17.80
C GLY A 154 -14.19 -2.12 -16.75
N LEU A 155 -14.22 -0.86 -17.21
CA LEU A 155 -14.25 0.35 -16.35
C LEU A 155 -15.66 0.74 -15.90
N ASN A 156 -16.69 0.11 -16.47
CA ASN A 156 -18.07 0.55 -16.27
C ASN A 156 -18.63 -0.03 -14.96
N PRO A 157 -19.22 0.81 -14.09
CA PRO A 157 -19.86 0.35 -12.87
C PRO A 157 -20.98 -0.63 -13.23
N THR A 158 -20.84 -1.88 -12.82
CA THR A 158 -21.81 -2.94 -13.11
C THR A 158 -22.62 -3.20 -11.86
N THR A 159 -23.91 -2.90 -11.93
CA THR A 159 -24.84 -3.12 -10.84
C THR A 159 -25.13 -4.62 -10.70
N ARG A 160 -24.90 -5.23 -9.54
CA ARG A 160 -25.37 -6.59 -9.22
C ARG A 160 -26.43 -6.55 -8.12
N ILE A 161 -27.42 -7.42 -8.26
CA ILE A 161 -28.47 -7.66 -7.26
C ILE A 161 -27.92 -8.75 -6.32
N ASP A 162 -28.10 -8.55 -5.01
CA ASP A 162 -27.69 -9.52 -3.99
C ASP A 162 -28.45 -10.84 -4.16
N PRO A 163 -27.78 -12.02 -4.20
CA PRO A 163 -28.46 -13.31 -4.34
C PRO A 163 -29.24 -13.75 -3.09
N ASP A 164 -28.90 -13.23 -1.90
CA ASP A 164 -29.58 -13.60 -0.63
C ASP A 164 -30.78 -12.70 -0.30
N ASP A 165 -30.82 -11.45 -0.79
CA ASP A 165 -31.90 -10.50 -0.51
C ASP A 165 -32.27 -9.65 -1.75
N PRO A 166 -33.45 -9.85 -2.36
CA PRO A 166 -33.88 -9.10 -3.55
C PRO A 166 -34.20 -7.62 -3.28
N LYS A 167 -33.96 -7.12 -2.05
CA LYS A 167 -34.08 -5.72 -1.64
C LYS A 167 -32.76 -4.95 -1.64
N ILE A 168 -31.62 -5.65 -1.67
CA ILE A 168 -30.28 -5.06 -1.55
C ILE A 168 -29.60 -5.02 -2.92
N MET A 169 -29.11 -3.84 -3.31
CA MET A 169 -28.38 -3.65 -4.57
C MET A 169 -26.93 -3.31 -4.25
N ILE A 170 -26.03 -4.27 -4.40
CA ILE A 170 -24.58 -4.06 -4.25
C ILE A 170 -24.08 -3.41 -5.55
N VAL A 171 -23.86 -2.10 -5.51
CA VAL A 171 -23.17 -1.40 -6.61
C VAL A 171 -21.67 -1.57 -6.42
N SER A 172 -21.16 -2.69 -6.91
CA SER A 172 -19.72 -2.96 -7.00
C SER A 172 -19.19 -2.45 -8.32
N CYS A 173 -18.04 -1.77 -8.31
CA CYS A 173 -17.41 -1.31 -9.55
C CYS A 173 -16.72 -2.41 -10.37
N ASN A 174 -16.85 -3.66 -9.94
CA ASN A 174 -16.34 -4.82 -10.66
C ASN A 174 -17.26 -6.03 -10.40
N PRO A 175 -17.73 -6.73 -11.45
CA PRO A 175 -18.56 -7.93 -11.27
C PRO A 175 -17.74 -9.12 -10.73
N ASN A 176 -16.41 -9.05 -10.76
CA ASN A 176 -15.45 -10.02 -10.24
C ASN A 176 -14.46 -9.35 -9.26
N PHE A 177 -14.97 -8.63 -8.25
CA PHE A 177 -14.16 -7.94 -7.24
C PHE A 177 -13.03 -8.81 -6.66
N ARG A 178 -13.31 -10.09 -6.35
CA ARG A 178 -12.32 -11.04 -5.81
C ARG A 178 -11.15 -11.30 -6.76
N ASN A 179 -11.42 -11.60 -8.03
CA ASN A 179 -10.35 -11.87 -8.99
C ASN A 179 -9.55 -10.61 -9.33
N SER A 180 -10.22 -9.46 -9.42
CA SER A 180 -9.55 -8.18 -9.65
C SER A 180 -8.64 -7.80 -8.47
N LEU A 181 -9.09 -8.02 -7.24
CA LEU A 181 -8.27 -7.77 -6.05
C LEU A 181 -7.07 -8.71 -5.99
N LEU A 182 -7.27 -10.02 -6.19
CA LEU A 182 -6.16 -10.99 -6.23
C LEU A 182 -5.14 -10.66 -7.32
N PHE A 183 -5.60 -10.30 -8.52
CA PHE A 183 -4.70 -9.95 -9.61
C PHE A 183 -3.89 -8.68 -9.31
N ASN A 184 -4.55 -7.64 -8.78
CA ASN A 184 -3.87 -6.40 -8.38
C ASN A 184 -2.86 -6.63 -7.26
N THR A 185 -3.24 -7.38 -6.23
CA THR A 185 -2.41 -7.63 -5.03
C THR A 185 -1.29 -8.64 -5.29
N SER A 186 -1.34 -9.43 -6.37
CA SER A 186 -0.33 -10.45 -6.69
C SER A 186 1.10 -9.90 -6.80
N LEU A 187 1.27 -8.76 -7.48
CA LEU A 187 2.57 -8.11 -7.64
C LEU A 187 3.11 -7.59 -6.30
N ASP A 188 2.22 -7.01 -5.48
CA ASP A 188 2.57 -6.48 -4.16
C ASP A 188 2.97 -7.59 -3.19
N LEU A 189 2.27 -8.74 -3.23
CA LEU A 189 2.62 -9.94 -2.49
C LEU A 189 4.01 -10.45 -2.88
N LEU A 190 4.30 -10.54 -4.18
CA LEU A 190 5.62 -10.95 -4.66
C LEU A 190 6.71 -9.97 -4.20
N LEU A 191 6.43 -8.67 -4.26
CA LEU A 191 7.33 -7.63 -3.76
C LEU A 191 7.58 -7.73 -2.26
N SER A 192 6.57 -8.13 -1.48
CA SER A 192 6.68 -8.30 -0.03
C SER A 192 7.55 -9.50 0.35
N VAL A 193 7.44 -10.61 -0.38
CA VAL A 193 8.28 -11.80 -0.17
C VAL A 193 9.73 -11.49 -0.53
N LEU A 194 9.96 -10.78 -1.64
CA LEU A 194 11.30 -10.31 -2.01
C LEU A 194 11.85 -9.33 -0.97
N GLY A 195 11.05 -8.36 -0.53
CA GLY A 195 11.40 -7.39 0.51
C GLY A 195 11.78 -8.07 1.82
N PHE A 196 11.00 -9.06 2.26
CA PHE A 196 11.30 -9.90 3.42
C PHE A 196 12.61 -10.66 3.26
N SER A 197 12.83 -11.30 2.11
CA SER A 197 14.06 -12.05 1.82
C SER A 197 15.30 -11.15 1.89
N PHE A 198 15.23 -9.96 1.29
CA PHE A 198 16.32 -8.98 1.35
C PHE A 198 16.53 -8.44 2.76
N ALA A 199 15.45 -8.10 3.47
CA ALA A 199 15.55 -7.62 4.85
C ALA A 199 16.14 -8.68 5.79
N TYR A 200 15.81 -9.96 5.58
CA TYR A 200 16.40 -11.09 6.30
C TYR A 200 17.91 -11.20 6.06
N MET A 201 18.36 -11.11 4.80
CA MET A 201 19.79 -11.07 4.47
C MET A 201 20.50 -9.85 5.07
N GLY A 202 19.78 -8.73 5.24
CA GLY A 202 20.30 -7.51 5.87
C GLY A 202 20.47 -7.58 7.38
N LYS A 203 19.96 -8.62 8.07
CA LYS A 203 20.09 -8.76 9.53
C LYS A 203 21.51 -9.09 10.00
N GLU A 204 22.40 -9.54 9.12
CA GLU A 204 23.78 -9.89 9.50
C GLU A 204 24.68 -8.66 9.66
N LEU A 205 24.14 -7.44 9.57
CA LEU A 205 24.91 -6.22 9.36
C LEU A 205 24.87 -5.23 10.53
N PRO A 206 26.04 -4.86 11.09
CA PRO A 206 26.14 -4.19 12.38
C PRO A 206 25.63 -2.74 12.38
N THR A 207 25.73 -2.01 11.28
CA THR A 207 25.39 -0.58 11.22
C THR A 207 23.92 -0.29 10.89
N ASN A 208 23.20 -1.22 10.26
CA ASN A 208 21.80 -1.03 9.80
C ASN A 208 20.81 -2.07 10.34
N TYR A 209 21.21 -2.84 11.37
CA TYR A 209 20.41 -3.93 11.93
C TYR A 209 19.00 -3.49 12.36
N ASN A 210 18.87 -2.30 12.94
CA ASN A 210 17.59 -1.77 13.38
C ASN A 210 16.70 -1.38 12.20
N GLU A 211 17.23 -0.80 11.12
CA GLU A 211 16.45 -0.46 9.92
C GLU A 211 15.92 -1.73 9.23
N ALA A 212 16.76 -2.76 9.07
CA ALA A 212 16.35 -4.02 8.44
C ALA A 212 15.25 -4.73 9.24
N LYS A 213 15.26 -4.64 10.57
CA LYS A 213 14.18 -5.18 11.43
C LYS A 213 12.83 -4.53 11.17
N PHE A 214 12.77 -3.20 11.12
CA PHE A 214 11.51 -2.47 10.90
C PHE A 214 10.95 -2.74 9.50
N ILE A 215 11.83 -2.84 8.49
CA ILE A 215 11.40 -3.23 7.14
C ILE A 215 10.85 -4.66 7.14
N THR A 216 11.56 -5.60 7.78
CA THR A 216 11.10 -6.99 7.89
C THR A 216 9.72 -7.04 8.55
N LEU A 217 9.54 -6.34 9.66
CA LEU A 217 8.28 -6.32 10.41
C LEU A 217 7.13 -5.76 9.55
N SER A 218 7.38 -4.66 8.84
CA SER A 218 6.38 -4.03 7.96
C SER A 218 5.99 -4.94 6.79
N MET A 219 6.97 -5.59 6.14
CA MET A 219 6.73 -6.51 5.03
C MET A 219 6.04 -7.80 5.46
N THR A 220 6.41 -8.36 6.61
CA THR A 220 5.73 -9.54 7.18
C THR A 220 4.30 -9.21 7.58
N PHE A 221 4.06 -8.04 8.18
CA PHE A 221 2.71 -7.58 8.52
C PHE A 221 1.84 -7.44 7.25
N TYR A 222 2.40 -6.86 6.18
CA TYR A 222 1.69 -6.76 4.91
C TYR A 222 1.37 -8.13 4.29
N PHE A 223 2.35 -9.04 4.27
CA PHE A 223 2.15 -10.39 3.73
C PHE A 223 1.08 -11.17 4.50
N THR A 224 1.18 -11.19 5.84
CA THR A 224 0.24 -11.91 6.71
C THR A 224 -1.18 -11.35 6.63
N SER A 225 -1.33 -10.02 6.63
CA SER A 225 -2.64 -9.38 6.49
C SER A 225 -3.26 -9.61 5.11
N SER A 226 -2.46 -9.63 4.04
CA SER A 226 -2.93 -9.93 2.69
C SER A 226 -3.38 -11.38 2.55
N VAL A 227 -2.65 -12.34 3.13
CA VAL A 227 -3.07 -13.76 3.16
C VAL A 227 -4.37 -13.92 3.98
N SER A 228 -4.47 -13.24 5.13
CA SER A 228 -5.68 -13.23 5.94
C SER A 228 -6.88 -12.64 5.21
N LEU A 229 -6.67 -11.62 4.37
CA LEU A 229 -7.72 -11.06 3.54
C LEU A 229 -8.17 -12.08 2.49
N CYS A 230 -7.24 -12.76 1.83
CA CYS A 230 -7.54 -13.79 0.84
C CYS A 230 -8.35 -14.96 1.43
N THR A 231 -8.02 -15.42 2.64
CA THR A 231 -8.79 -16.46 3.32
C THR A 231 -10.17 -15.95 3.71
N PHE A 232 -10.28 -14.71 4.21
CA PHE A 232 -11.56 -14.09 4.54
C PHE A 232 -12.49 -13.97 3.32
N MET A 233 -11.94 -13.56 2.16
CA MET A 233 -12.66 -13.51 0.88
C MET A 233 -13.13 -14.87 0.36
N SER A 234 -12.54 -15.97 0.84
CA SER A 234 -12.98 -17.31 0.49
C SER A 234 -14.17 -17.76 1.34
N ALA A 235 -14.34 -17.19 2.54
CA ALA A 235 -15.38 -17.58 3.50
C ALA A 235 -16.60 -16.63 3.49
N TYR A 236 -16.40 -15.36 3.16
CA TYR A 236 -17.43 -14.32 3.21
C TYR A 236 -17.59 -13.62 1.85
N ASN A 237 -18.79 -13.11 1.59
CA ASN A 237 -19.12 -12.31 0.40
C ASN A 237 -19.79 -10.98 0.80
N GLY A 238 -19.94 -10.07 -0.18
CA GLY A 238 -20.68 -8.82 -0.01
C GLY A 238 -19.91 -7.72 0.72
N VAL A 239 -20.63 -6.93 1.53
CA VAL A 239 -20.14 -5.70 2.18
C VAL A 239 -19.04 -5.97 3.19
N LEU A 240 -19.12 -7.10 3.90
CA LEU A 240 -18.17 -7.48 4.95
C LEU A 240 -16.73 -7.60 4.43
N VAL A 241 -16.57 -8.13 3.21
CA VAL A 241 -15.27 -8.21 2.53
C VAL A 241 -14.71 -6.82 2.23
N THR A 242 -15.55 -5.86 1.85
CA THR A 242 -15.12 -4.49 1.56
C THR A 242 -14.69 -3.76 2.83
N ILE A 243 -15.40 -3.96 3.95
CA ILE A 243 -15.02 -3.39 5.25
C ILE A 243 -13.66 -3.93 5.69
N MET A 244 -13.45 -5.25 5.59
CA MET A 244 -12.19 -5.88 5.95
C MET A 244 -11.03 -5.46 5.04
N ASP A 245 -11.26 -5.34 3.74
CA ASP A 245 -10.28 -4.81 2.77
C ASP A 245 -9.81 -3.40 3.14
N LEU A 246 -10.76 -2.52 3.47
CA LEU A 246 -10.47 -1.17 3.94
C LEU A 246 -9.70 -1.16 5.26
N LEU A 247 -10.11 -1.99 6.23
CA LEU A 247 -9.45 -2.08 7.52
C LEU A 247 -8.00 -2.58 7.37
N VAL A 248 -7.80 -3.68 6.67
CA VAL A 248 -6.47 -4.25 6.36
C VAL A 248 -5.60 -3.23 5.65
N THR A 249 -6.18 -2.50 4.69
CA THR A 249 -5.50 -1.44 3.97
C THR A 249 -5.00 -0.34 4.89
N VAL A 250 -5.85 0.20 5.77
CA VAL A 250 -5.46 1.27 6.71
C VAL A 250 -4.42 0.77 7.72
N LEU A 251 -4.56 -0.47 8.20
CA LEU A 251 -3.57 -1.08 9.09
C LEU A 251 -2.21 -1.23 8.40
N ASN A 252 -2.18 -1.61 7.12
CA ASN A 252 -0.95 -1.69 6.33
C ASN A 252 -0.31 -0.32 6.11
N LEU A 253 -1.11 0.71 5.82
CA LEU A 253 -0.61 2.08 5.73
C LEU A 253 -0.01 2.55 7.07
N LEU A 254 -0.68 2.25 8.20
CA LEU A 254 -0.19 2.55 9.55
C LEU A 254 1.10 1.79 9.89
N ALA A 255 1.18 0.51 9.51
CA ALA A 255 2.38 -0.29 9.71
C ALA A 255 3.58 0.31 8.96
N ILE A 256 3.37 0.81 7.74
CA ILE A 256 4.43 1.48 6.97
C ILE A 256 4.75 2.86 7.57
N SER A 257 3.76 3.70 7.84
CA SER A 257 4.00 5.06 8.34
C SER A 257 4.63 5.07 9.73
N LEU A 258 4.04 4.36 10.71
CA LEU A 258 4.52 4.33 12.08
C LEU A 258 5.62 3.28 12.28
N GLY A 259 5.52 2.12 11.65
CA GLY A 259 6.49 1.03 11.86
C GLY A 259 7.83 1.26 11.17
N TYR A 260 7.84 1.81 9.94
CA TYR A 260 9.07 2.08 9.20
C TYR A 260 9.62 3.50 9.43
N PHE A 261 8.78 4.54 9.38
CA PHE A 261 9.26 5.93 9.59
C PHE A 261 9.27 6.38 11.05
N GLY A 262 8.40 5.83 11.91
CA GLY A 262 8.34 6.20 13.33
C GLY A 262 9.68 6.09 14.05
N PRO A 263 10.39 4.95 14.00
CA PRO A 263 11.71 4.79 14.62
C PRO A 263 12.75 5.77 14.06
N LYS A 264 12.69 6.09 12.76
CA LYS A 264 13.60 7.05 12.13
C LYS A 264 13.34 8.47 12.65
N CYS A 265 12.08 8.87 12.77
CA CYS A 265 11.71 10.14 13.40
C CYS A 265 12.16 10.21 14.86
N TYR A 266 11.97 9.14 15.63
CA TYR A 266 12.41 9.08 17.02
C TYR A 266 13.93 9.29 17.14
N MET A 267 14.72 8.60 16.32
CA MET A 267 16.17 8.78 16.30
C MET A 267 16.57 10.22 15.94
N ILE A 268 15.94 10.86 14.96
CA ILE A 268 16.25 12.24 14.56
C ILE A 268 15.93 13.25 15.68
N LEU A 269 14.86 13.04 16.44
CA LEU A 269 14.41 13.97 17.49
C LEU A 269 15.19 13.81 18.81
N PHE A 270 15.42 12.57 19.23
CA PHE A 270 16.01 12.27 20.54
C PHE A 270 17.52 12.02 20.50
N TYR A 271 18.08 11.72 19.32
CA TYR A 271 19.51 11.50 19.09
C TYR A 271 19.98 12.24 17.82
N PRO A 272 19.98 13.59 17.83
CA PRO A 272 20.38 14.42 16.69
C PRO A 272 21.86 14.27 16.28
#